data_AF-A0A2V1IU21-F1
#
_entry.id   AF-A0A2V1IU21-F1
#
_cell.length_a   1.000
_cell.length_b   1.000
_cell.length_c   1.000
_cell.angle_alpha   90.00
_cell.angle_beta   90.00
_cell.angle_gamma   90.00
#
_symmetry.space_group_name_H-M   'P 1'
#
loop_
_entity.id
_entity.type
_entity.pdbx_description
1 polymer ?
#
loop_
_entity_poly.entity_id
_entity_poly.type
_entity_poly.pdbx_seq_one_letter_code
_entity_poly.pdbx_strand_id
1 'polypeptide(L)'
;MRITEVKLTKKQRVELEYIEHFDSRPFMQKRSRIILDKADGMPSKKIAERLSCSEHKVNRWVRRYLDRMWPNRPDSTKPALCIITALYSMGRQILRRSPITV
;
A
#
# COMPACT_ATOMS: atom_id res chain seq x y z
N MET A 1 -1.05 9.21 -13.64
CA MET A 1 -2.43 8.69 -13.59
C MET A 1 -3.00 8.99 -12.21
N ARG A 2 -4.07 9.79 -12.14
CA ARG A 2 -4.77 10.07 -10.86
C ARG A 2 -5.65 8.87 -10.55
N ILE A 3 -5.38 8.18 -9.45
CA ILE A 3 -6.29 7.15 -8.96
C ILE A 3 -7.36 7.89 -8.16
N THR A 4 -8.60 7.81 -8.63
CA THR A 4 -9.71 8.59 -8.10
C THR A 4 -10.38 7.90 -6.93
N GLU A 5 -10.42 6.56 -6.91
CA GLU A 5 -11.18 5.81 -5.90
C GLU A 5 -10.51 4.47 -5.57
N VAL A 6 -10.56 4.07 -4.30
CA VAL A 6 -10.20 2.73 -3.82
C VAL A 6 -11.41 2.15 -3.11
N LYS A 7 -12.00 1.10 -3.66
CA LYS A 7 -13.12 0.40 -3.01
C LYS A 7 -12.57 -0.73 -2.16
N LEU A 8 -12.85 -0.70 -0.86
CA LEU A 8 -12.47 -1.73 0.10
C LEU A 8 -13.71 -2.51 0.55
N THR A 9 -13.60 -3.82 0.67
CA THR A 9 -14.60 -4.63 1.39
C THR A 9 -14.46 -4.43 2.89
N LYS A 10 -15.50 -4.75 3.67
CA LYS A 10 -15.45 -4.69 5.14
C LYS A 10 -14.25 -5.48 5.70
N LYS A 11 -14.02 -6.70 5.20
CA LYS A 11 -12.89 -7.56 5.58
C LYS A 11 -11.54 -6.87 5.30
N GLN A 12 -11.38 -6.31 4.09
CA GLN A 12 -10.14 -5.61 3.71
C GLN A 12 -9.86 -4.39 4.57
N ARG A 13 -10.91 -3.64 4.91
CA ARG A 13 -10.79 -2.47 5.76
C ARG A 13 -10.30 -2.84 7.17
N VAL A 14 -10.94 -3.84 7.80
CA VAL A 14 -10.54 -4.33 9.13
C VAL A 14 -9.09 -4.81 9.14
N GLU A 15 -8.64 -5.51 8.10
CA GLU A 15 -7.27 -5.99 8.02
C GLU A 15 -6.25 -4.86 7.84
N LEU A 16 -6.59 -3.83 7.05
CA LEU A 16 -5.75 -2.64 6.90
C LEU A 16 -5.67 -1.84 8.19
N GLU A 17 -6.79 -1.68 8.92
CA GLU A 17 -6.84 -1.06 10.24
C GLU A 17 -6.00 -1.85 11.25
N TYR A 18 -6.07 -3.18 11.22
CA TYR A 18 -5.23 -4.03 12.07
C TYR A 18 -3.74 -3.83 11.80
N ILE A 19 -3.31 -3.81 10.53
CA ILE A 19 -1.91 -3.57 10.17
C ILE A 19 -1.49 -2.16 10.58
N GLU A 20 -2.38 -1.18 10.43
CA GLU A 20 -2.09 0.21 10.78
C GLU A 20 -1.84 0.40 12.28
N HIS A 21 -2.58 -0.31 13.13
CA HIS A 21 -2.45 -0.21 14.58
C HIS A 21 -1.43 -1.19 15.20
N PHE A 22 -1.28 -2.40 14.64
CA PHE A 22 -0.57 -3.49 15.32
C PHE A 22 0.67 -4.03 14.59
N ASP A 23 0.96 -3.64 13.34
CA ASP A 23 2.16 -4.14 12.64
C ASP A 23 3.43 -3.51 13.23
N SER A 24 4.43 -4.33 13.54
CA SER A 24 5.70 -3.88 14.12
C SER A 24 6.54 -3.01 13.18
N ARG A 25 6.24 -3.00 11.88
CA ARG A 25 7.01 -2.26 10.86
C ARG A 25 6.35 -0.91 10.56
N PRO A 26 7.00 0.23 10.88
CA PRO A 26 6.40 1.56 10.69
C PRO A 26 6.00 1.87 9.23
N PHE A 27 6.73 1.33 8.27
CA PHE A 27 6.38 1.51 6.85
C PHE A 27 5.15 0.70 6.43
N MET A 28 4.78 -0.37 7.13
CA MET A 28 3.55 -1.11 6.88
C MET A 28 2.37 -0.31 7.36
N GLN A 29 2.45 0.19 8.59
CA GLN A 29 1.42 1.05 9.17
C GLN A 29 1.12 2.26 8.25
N LYS A 30 2.18 2.97 7.82
CA LYS A 30 2.05 4.12 6.92
C LYS A 30 1.42 3.76 5.57
N ARG A 31 1.71 2.58 5.01
CA ARG A 31 1.13 2.15 3.73
C ARG A 31 -0.32 1.73 3.88
N SER A 32 -0.67 1.02 4.94
CA SER A 32 -2.08 0.70 5.24
C SER A 32 -2.89 1.98 5.42
N ARG A 33 -2.35 2.96 6.13
CA ARG A 33 -2.96 4.28 6.27
C ARG A 33 -3.18 5.00 4.94
N ILE A 34 -2.22 4.94 4.00
CA ILE A 34 -2.40 5.49 2.63
C ILE A 34 -3.64 4.88 1.95
N ILE A 35 -3.83 3.57 2.04
CA ILE A 35 -4.94 2.88 1.37
C ILE A 35 -6.27 3.19 2.05
N LEU A 36 -6.30 3.24 3.39
CA LEU A 36 -7.47 3.63 4.17
C LEU A 36 -7.90 5.06 3.86
N ASP A 37 -6.98 6.03 3.96
CA ASP A 37 -7.28 7.44 3.67
C ASP A 37 -7.76 7.62 2.22
N LYS A 38 -7.22 6.82 1.28
CA LYS A 38 -7.65 6.86 -0.11
C LYS A 38 -9.05 6.25 -0.32
N ALA A 39 -9.38 5.20 0.42
CA ALA A 39 -10.70 4.59 0.42
C ALA A 39 -11.75 5.49 1.08
N ASP A 40 -11.33 6.33 2.01
CA ASP A 40 -12.15 7.40 2.61
C ASP A 40 -12.33 8.61 1.67
N GLY A 41 -11.83 8.52 0.42
CA GLY A 41 -11.99 9.55 -0.60
C GLY A 41 -10.98 10.71 -0.50
N MET A 42 -9.96 10.60 0.35
CA MET A 42 -8.99 11.68 0.52
C MET A 42 -8.12 11.85 -0.75
N PRO A 43 -7.90 13.09 -1.24
CA PRO A 43 -7.04 13.33 -2.39
C PRO A 43 -5.58 13.03 -2.05
N SER A 44 -4.84 12.50 -3.03
CA SER A 44 -3.46 12.02 -2.82
C SER A 44 -2.52 13.10 -2.28
N LYS A 45 -2.76 14.38 -2.61
CA LYS A 45 -2.03 15.53 -2.09
C LYS A 45 -2.25 15.73 -0.58
N LYS A 46 -3.49 15.64 -0.09
CA LYS A 46 -3.79 15.75 1.35
C LYS A 46 -3.22 14.57 2.14
N ILE A 47 -3.29 13.35 1.57
CA ILE A 47 -2.67 12.15 2.17
C ILE A 47 -1.15 12.34 2.28
N ALA A 48 -0.53 12.87 1.21
CA ALA A 48 0.90 13.14 1.16
C ALA A 48 1.33 14.13 2.25
N GLU A 49 0.61 15.24 2.40
CA GLU A 49 0.82 16.24 3.45
C GLU A 49 0.67 15.62 4.85
N ARG A 50 -0.43 14.90 5.09
CA ARG A 50 -0.74 14.25 6.37
C ARG A 50 0.31 13.22 6.81
N LEU A 51 0.86 12.46 5.86
CA LEU A 51 1.81 11.37 6.15
C LEU A 51 3.28 11.75 5.94
N SER A 52 3.52 13.04 5.69
CA SER A 52 4.83 13.62 5.38
C SER A 52 5.57 12.82 4.30
N CYS A 53 4.90 12.61 3.16
CA CYS A 53 5.46 11.90 2.02
C CYS A 53 5.10 12.57 0.69
N SER A 54 5.76 12.21 -0.40
CA SER A 54 5.46 12.76 -1.72
C SER A 54 4.16 12.17 -2.29
N GLU A 55 3.38 12.96 -3.03
CA GLU A 55 2.20 12.47 -3.76
C GLU A 55 2.53 11.28 -4.70
N HIS A 56 3.71 11.28 -5.30
CA HIS A 56 4.20 10.15 -6.11
C HIS A 56 4.28 8.83 -5.33
N LYS A 57 4.70 8.87 -4.07
CA LYS A 57 4.73 7.69 -3.18
C LYS A 57 3.32 7.19 -2.90
N VAL A 58 2.38 8.10 -2.61
CA VAL A 58 0.96 7.76 -2.41
C VAL A 58 0.41 7.07 -3.65
N ASN A 59 0.50 7.72 -4.81
CA ASN A 59 -0.04 7.18 -6.07
C ASN A 59 0.61 5.84 -6.46
N ARG A 60 1.92 5.69 -6.23
CA ARG A 60 2.63 4.42 -6.45
C ARG A 60 2.07 3.29 -5.59
N TRP A 61 1.80 3.56 -4.30
CA TRP A 61 1.29 2.54 -3.38
C TRP A 61 -0.14 2.17 -3.67
N VAL A 62 -0.99 3.17 -3.90
CA VAL A 62 -2.38 2.94 -4.29
C VAL A 62 -2.44 2.11 -5.58
N ARG A 63 -1.63 2.45 -6.58
CA ARG A 63 -1.56 1.67 -7.83
C ARG A 63 -1.17 0.22 -7.58
N ARG A 64 -0.12 0.00 -6.79
CA ARG A 64 0.35 -1.36 -6.47
C ARG A 64 -0.66 -2.17 -5.69
N TYR A 65 -1.41 -1.53 -4.81
CA TYR A 65 -2.49 -2.16 -4.07
C TYR A 65 -3.58 -2.64 -5.04
N LEU A 66 -4.01 -1.77 -5.97
CA LEU A 66 -5.00 -2.11 -6.99
C LEU A 66 -4.49 -3.16 -8.00
N ASP A 67 -3.27 -3.01 -8.53
CA ASP A 67 -2.67 -3.96 -9.49
C ASP A 67 -2.52 -5.37 -8.89
N ARG A 68 -2.34 -5.48 -7.56
CA ARG A 68 -2.24 -6.77 -6.86
C ARG A 68 -3.57 -7.27 -6.30
N MET A 69 -4.59 -6.42 -6.24
CA MET A 69 -5.98 -6.85 -6.12
C MET A 69 -6.42 -7.41 -7.48
N TRP A 70 -5.92 -8.60 -7.81
CA TRP A 70 -6.38 -9.36 -8.96
C TRP A 70 -7.91 -9.47 -8.91
N PRO A 71 -8.65 -9.07 -9.97
CA PRO A 71 -10.10 -8.84 -9.90
C PRO A 71 -10.93 -10.13 -9.74
N ASN A 72 -10.29 -11.30 -9.59
CA ASN A 72 -10.95 -12.60 -9.65
C ASN A 72 -10.42 -13.59 -8.60
N ARG A 73 -10.23 -13.16 -7.34
CA ARG A 73 -10.11 -14.11 -6.22
C ARG A 73 -11.31 -13.97 -5.29
N PRO A 74 -12.22 -14.96 -5.25
CA PRO A 74 -13.41 -14.92 -4.41
C PRO A 74 -13.12 -15.01 -2.90
N ASP A 75 -11.88 -15.30 -2.49
CA ASP A 75 -11.52 -15.37 -1.07
C ASP A 75 -10.00 -15.25 -0.84
N SER A 76 -9.35 -14.17 -1.28
CA SER A 76 -7.96 -13.93 -0.86
C SER A 76 -7.95 -13.48 0.59
N THR A 77 -7.83 -14.44 1.50
CA THR A 77 -8.00 -14.34 2.95
C THR A 77 -7.10 -13.29 3.65
N LYS A 78 -6.16 -12.59 3.00
CA LYS A 78 -5.22 -11.67 3.68
C LYS A 78 -4.67 -10.54 2.75
N PRO A 79 -5.29 -9.35 2.60
CA PRO A 79 -4.65 -8.12 2.11
C PRO A 79 -3.33 -7.80 2.82
N ALA A 80 -3.16 -8.23 4.08
CA ALA A 80 -1.87 -8.21 4.77
C ALA A 80 -0.77 -8.91 3.97
N LEU A 81 -1.07 -10.07 3.35
CA LEU A 81 -0.13 -10.76 2.47
C LEU A 81 0.18 -9.94 1.22
N CYS A 82 -0.76 -9.18 0.66
CA CYS A 82 -0.47 -8.33 -0.50
C CYS A 82 0.53 -7.20 -0.14
N ILE A 83 0.38 -6.58 1.04
CA ILE A 83 1.33 -5.56 1.51
C ILE A 83 2.68 -6.19 1.91
N ILE A 84 2.68 -7.35 2.58
CA ILE A 84 3.90 -8.09 2.96
C ILE A 84 4.65 -8.61 1.72
N THR A 85 3.95 -9.16 0.73
CA THR A 85 4.54 -9.64 -0.52
C THR A 85 5.05 -8.46 -1.37
N ALA A 86 4.43 -7.27 -1.25
CA ALA A 86 4.95 -6.05 -1.87
C ALA A 86 6.27 -5.58 -1.24
N LEU A 87 6.53 -5.90 0.04
CA LEU A 87 7.84 -5.70 0.66
C LEU A 87 8.89 -6.68 0.15
N TYR A 88 8.58 -7.98 0.17
CA TYR A 88 9.53 -9.03 -0.24
C TYR A 88 9.97 -8.85 -1.70
N SER A 89 9.05 -8.42 -2.56
CA SER A 89 9.33 -8.09 -3.96
C SER A 89 10.16 -6.79 -4.13
N MET A 90 10.07 -5.83 -3.20
CA MET A 90 10.87 -4.60 -3.22
C MET A 90 12.24 -4.70 -2.57
N GLY A 91 12.39 -5.46 -1.47
CA GLY A 91 13.70 -5.72 -0.85
C GLY A 91 14.67 -6.32 -1.87
N ARG A 92 14.15 -7.19 -2.75
CA ARG A 92 14.91 -7.75 -3.89
C ARG A 92 15.16 -6.78 -5.04
N GLN A 93 14.35 -5.72 -5.21
CA GLN A 93 14.53 -4.75 -6.30
C GLN A 93 15.49 -3.60 -5.94
N ILE A 94 15.60 -3.26 -4.65
CA ILE A 94 16.63 -2.33 -4.17
C ILE A 94 18.00 -3.02 -4.16
N LEU A 95 18.08 -4.30 -3.75
CA LEU A 95 19.30 -5.12 -3.82
C LEU A 95 19.72 -5.54 -5.24
N ARG A 96 18.93 -5.24 -6.28
CA ARG A 96 19.27 -5.52 -7.70
C ARG A 96 19.62 -4.26 -8.51
N ARG A 97 19.78 -3.10 -7.86
CA ARG A 97 20.12 -1.83 -8.51
C ARG A 97 21.42 -1.18 -8.04
N SER A 98 22.35 -1.98 -7.54
CA SER A 98 23.76 -1.61 -7.50
C SER A 98 24.55 -2.67 -8.27
N PRO A 99 25.06 -2.37 -9.48
CA PRO A 99 26.35 -2.95 -9.83
C PRO A 99 27.35 -2.32 -8.85
N ILE A 100 27.93 -3.13 -7.98
CA ILE A 100 29.21 -2.77 -7.39
C ILE A 100 30.18 -2.84 -8.57
N THR A 101 30.48 -1.68 -9.15
CA THR A 101 31.68 -1.51 -9.96
C THR A 101 32.73 -1.01 -9.01
N VAL A 102 33.61 -1.91 -8.56
CA VAL A 102 34.96 -1.61 -8.07
C VAL A 102 35.89 -2.47 -8.90
#